data_AF-A0A5N9C5M3-F1
#
_entry.id   AF-A0A5N9C5M3-F1
#
_cell.length_a   1.000
_cell.length_b   1.000
_cell.length_c   1.000
_cell.angle_alpha   90.00
_cell.angle_beta   90.00
_cell.angle_gamma   90.00
#
_symmetry.space_group_name_H-M   'P 1'
#
loop_
_entity.id
_entity.type
_entity.pdbx_description
1 polymer ?
#
loop_
_entity_poly.entity_id
_entity_poly.type
_entity_poly.pdbx_seq_one_letter_code
_entity_poly.pdbx_strand_id
1 'polypeptide(L)'
;MKNIQTYLLFSVMVISLSILSLACSSGSTSSEGAIELVKPVIESAPVSARNVGEKKSDENLKRKIELPLMMWEAWEAKRYSVAGGIDSAGYFKPSVKADFCAVRGDGAKLEVGTKVEVLEHAACLYSIHFIEGQKAPQYMIGMSKIKIVETGEVGWVFSPAVNKFEDSPE
;
A
#
# COMPACT_ATOMS: atom_id res chain seq x y z
N MET A 1 14.70 -14.58 64.66
CA MET A 1 13.69 -13.61 64.13
C MET A 1 14.06 -12.95 62.81
N LYS A 2 15.32 -13.00 62.31
CA LYS A 2 15.70 -12.40 61.01
C LYS A 2 15.27 -13.21 59.78
N ASN A 3 15.15 -14.53 59.90
CA ASN A 3 14.86 -15.41 58.76
C ASN A 3 13.38 -15.34 58.32
N ILE A 4 12.44 -15.16 59.25
CA ILE A 4 11.00 -15.07 58.95
C ILE A 4 10.66 -13.84 58.09
N GLN A 5 11.33 -12.72 58.36
CA GLN A 5 11.13 -11.48 57.61
C GLN A 5 11.68 -11.59 56.17
N THR A 6 12.77 -12.33 55.98
CA THR A 6 13.33 -12.60 54.65
C THR A 6 12.45 -13.55 53.84
N TYR A 7 11.88 -14.60 54.45
CA TYR A 7 10.92 -15.49 53.79
C TYR A 7 9.62 -14.79 53.41
N LEU A 8 9.13 -13.86 54.25
CA LEU A 8 7.95 -13.05 53.93
C LEU A 8 8.19 -12.13 52.73
N LEU A 9 9.35 -11.46 52.66
CA LEU A 9 9.71 -10.61 51.52
C LEU A 9 9.89 -11.41 50.22
N PHE A 10 10.51 -12.59 50.30
CA PHE A 10 10.69 -13.47 49.14
C PHE A 10 9.36 -14.04 48.62
N SER A 11 8.45 -14.41 49.54
CA SER A 11 7.11 -14.89 49.20
C SER A 11 6.28 -13.81 48.48
N VAL A 12 6.30 -12.57 48.96
CA VAL A 12 5.61 -11.45 48.31
C VAL A 12 6.14 -11.18 46.90
N MET A 13 7.46 -11.31 46.69
CA MET A 13 8.06 -11.11 45.37
C MET A 13 7.64 -12.20 44.36
N VAL A 14 7.58 -13.46 44.79
CA VAL A 14 7.14 -14.59 43.94
C VAL A 14 5.64 -14.51 43.63
N ILE A 15 4.81 -14.12 44.60
CA ILE A 15 3.37 -13.94 44.40
C ILE A 15 3.10 -12.78 43.42
N SER A 16 3.85 -11.68 43.53
CA SER A 16 3.77 -10.55 42.58
C SER A 16 4.12 -10.99 41.15
N LEU A 17 5.21 -11.76 40.97
CA LEU A 17 5.59 -12.32 39.67
C LEU A 17 4.53 -13.25 39.08
N SER A 18 3.80 -13.97 39.94
CA SER A 18 2.76 -14.92 39.53
C SER A 18 1.47 -14.22 39.06
N ILE A 19 1.17 -13.03 39.58
CA ILE A 19 0.00 -12.23 39.16
C ILE A 19 0.28 -11.55 37.81
N LEU A 20 1.54 -11.19 37.53
CA LEU A 20 1.93 -10.61 36.23
C LEU A 20 1.82 -11.60 35.06
N SER A 21 1.98 -12.91 35.28
CA SER A 21 1.87 -13.91 34.20
C SER A 21 0.42 -14.23 33.81
N LEU A 22 -0.56 -13.99 34.69
CA LEU A 22 -1.99 -14.18 34.40
C LEU A 22 -2.63 -13.02 33.62
N ALA A 23 -1.98 -11.85 33.58
CA ALA A 23 -2.47 -10.66 32.88
C ALA A 23 -2.21 -10.68 31.35
N CYS A 24 -1.63 -11.75 30.79
CA CYS A 24 -1.29 -11.83 29.37
C CYS A 24 -2.19 -12.78 28.55
N SER A 25 -3.38 -13.16 29.06
CA SER A 25 -4.29 -14.09 28.37
C SER A 25 -5.60 -13.47 27.84
N SER A 26 -5.79 -12.16 27.91
CA SER A 26 -6.96 -11.51 27.31
C SER A 26 -6.59 -10.90 25.94
N GLY A 27 -6.25 -11.78 25.00
CA GLY A 27 -6.15 -11.44 23.58
C GLY A 27 -7.52 -11.50 22.92
N SER A 28 -8.41 -10.54 23.22
CA SER A 28 -9.57 -10.30 22.38
C SER A 28 -9.08 -9.65 21.08
N THR A 29 -8.92 -10.44 20.02
CA THR A 29 -8.62 -9.97 18.65
C THR A 29 -9.86 -9.27 18.08
N SER A 30 -10.21 -8.12 18.64
CA SER A 30 -11.08 -7.17 17.96
C SER A 30 -10.23 -6.54 16.86
N SER A 31 -10.59 -6.82 15.60
CA SER A 31 -9.95 -6.31 14.39
C SER A 31 -10.23 -4.82 14.19
N GLU A 32 -9.91 -3.97 15.16
CA GLU A 32 -9.91 -2.52 15.02
C GLU A 32 -8.73 -2.13 14.13
N GLY A 33 -8.97 -1.98 12.82
CA GLY A 33 -7.96 -1.55 11.84
C GLY A 33 -7.83 -2.41 10.58
N ALA A 34 -8.53 -3.54 10.52
CA ALA A 34 -8.58 -4.35 9.30
C ALA A 34 -9.50 -3.72 8.26
N ILE A 35 -9.04 -3.65 7.01
CA ILE A 35 -9.82 -3.22 5.84
C ILE A 35 -9.94 -4.37 4.85
N GLU A 36 -10.92 -4.28 3.95
CA GLU A 36 -11.09 -5.25 2.87
C GLU A 36 -10.43 -4.76 1.59
N LEU A 37 -9.68 -5.63 0.92
CA LEU A 37 -9.10 -5.32 -0.37
C LEU A 37 -10.18 -5.05 -1.40
N VAL A 38 -10.00 -3.97 -2.16
CA VAL A 38 -10.86 -3.62 -3.29
C VAL A 38 -10.14 -3.84 -4.60
N LYS A 39 -10.91 -3.88 -5.70
CA LYS A 39 -10.33 -3.92 -7.04
C LYS A 39 -9.57 -2.61 -7.29
N PRO A 40 -8.25 -2.66 -7.55
CA PRO A 40 -7.46 -1.45 -7.73
C PRO A 40 -7.74 -0.88 -9.12
N VAL A 41 -8.36 0.29 -9.16
CA VAL A 41 -8.70 1.00 -10.41
C VAL A 41 -8.13 2.41 -10.34
N ILE A 42 -7.53 2.87 -11.44
CA ILE A 42 -7.05 4.24 -11.59
C ILE A 42 -7.72 4.93 -12.76
N GLU A 43 -7.94 6.23 -12.64
CA GLU A 43 -8.34 7.07 -13.77
C GLU A 43 -7.09 7.54 -14.50
N SER A 44 -6.99 7.22 -15.79
CA SER A 44 -5.96 7.77 -16.66
C SER A 44 -6.58 8.77 -17.63
N ALA A 45 -6.05 10.00 -17.66
CA ALA A 45 -6.29 10.88 -18.78
C ALA A 45 -5.56 10.33 -20.02
N PRO A 46 -6.14 10.36 -21.23
CA PRO A 46 -5.50 9.83 -22.40
C PRO A 46 -4.29 10.69 -22.75
N VAL A 47 -3.13 10.05 -22.92
CA VAL A 47 -1.86 10.71 -23.30
C VAL A 47 -1.97 11.42 -24.66
N SER A 48 -2.95 11.06 -25.49
CA SER A 48 -3.15 11.60 -26.84
C SER A 48 -4.06 12.82 -26.96
N ALA A 49 -4.61 13.37 -25.86
CA ALA A 49 -5.45 14.58 -25.92
C ALA A 49 -4.68 15.89 -25.72
N ARG A 50 -3.33 15.86 -25.65
CA ARG A 50 -2.51 17.08 -25.71
C ARG A 50 -2.16 17.46 -27.14
N ASN A 51 -3.17 17.53 -28.00
CA ASN A 51 -3.05 18.36 -29.20
C ASN A 51 -3.21 19.82 -28.74
N VAL A 52 -2.17 20.60 -28.95
CA VAL A 52 -2.14 22.04 -28.67
C VAL A 52 -3.28 22.70 -29.46
N GLY A 53 -4.37 23.06 -28.78
CA GLY A 53 -5.46 23.85 -29.37
C GLY A 53 -6.88 23.52 -28.90
N GLU A 54 -7.16 22.30 -28.43
CA GLU A 54 -8.52 21.94 -28.02
C GLU A 54 -8.74 22.13 -26.51
N LYS A 55 -9.34 23.27 -26.17
CA LYS A 55 -10.06 23.45 -24.89
C LYS A 55 -11.32 22.58 -24.91
N LYS A 56 -11.22 21.31 -24.52
CA LYS A 56 -12.36 20.57 -23.99
C LYS A 56 -11.93 19.71 -22.80
N SER A 57 -12.36 20.16 -21.63
CA SER A 57 -12.56 19.35 -20.44
C SER A 57 -13.66 18.33 -20.72
N ASP A 58 -13.39 17.32 -21.54
CA ASP A 58 -14.29 16.18 -21.65
C ASP A 58 -13.95 15.23 -20.49
N GLU A 59 -14.72 15.29 -19.40
CA GLU A 59 -14.74 14.26 -18.35
C GLU A 59 -14.84 12.83 -18.93
N ASN A 60 -15.47 12.71 -20.11
CA ASN A 60 -15.64 11.49 -20.88
C ASN A 60 -14.34 10.87 -21.42
N LEU A 61 -13.19 11.52 -21.31
CA LEU A 61 -11.91 10.97 -21.77
C LEU A 61 -11.14 10.18 -20.70
N LYS A 62 -11.56 10.21 -19.43
CA LYS A 62 -10.90 9.45 -18.36
C LYS A 62 -11.10 7.95 -18.56
N ARG A 63 -10.05 7.24 -18.97
CA ARG A 63 -10.08 5.77 -19.08
C ARG A 63 -9.77 5.17 -17.70
N LYS A 64 -10.71 4.40 -17.16
CA LYS A 64 -10.48 3.54 -16.00
C LYS A 64 -9.52 2.41 -16.40
N ILE A 65 -8.38 2.31 -15.73
CA ILE A 65 -7.42 1.22 -15.88
C ILE A 65 -7.52 0.37 -14.63
N GLU A 66 -7.81 -0.91 -14.84
CA GLU A 66 -7.79 -1.91 -13.78
C GLU A 66 -6.36 -2.40 -13.59
N LEU A 67 -5.88 -2.34 -12.36
CA LEU A 67 -4.56 -2.82 -11.98
C LEU A 67 -4.66 -4.28 -11.49
N PRO A 68 -3.56 -5.05 -11.57
CA PRO A 68 -3.56 -6.39 -11.00
C PRO A 68 -3.64 -6.32 -9.47
N LEU A 69 -4.54 -7.11 -8.89
CA LEU A 69 -4.63 -7.30 -7.44
C LEU A 69 -3.69 -8.45 -7.02
N MET A 70 -2.43 -8.09 -6.81
CA MET A 70 -1.34 -9.02 -6.51
C MET A 70 -0.54 -8.52 -5.31
N MET A 71 0.08 -9.45 -4.60
CA MET A 71 1.01 -9.22 -3.50
C MET A 71 2.43 -9.58 -3.91
N TRP A 72 3.38 -8.68 -3.66
CA TRP A 72 4.80 -8.94 -3.85
C TRP A 72 5.52 -8.91 -2.50
N GLU A 73 6.52 -9.79 -2.32
CA GLU A 73 7.32 -9.80 -1.09
C GLU A 73 8.15 -8.51 -0.94
N ALA A 74 8.60 -7.94 -2.07
CA ALA A 74 9.45 -6.77 -2.10
C ALA A 74 9.26 -5.96 -3.40
N TRP A 75 9.78 -4.73 -3.37
CA TRP A 75 9.89 -3.83 -4.52
C TRP A 75 11.29 -3.21 -4.55
N GLU A 76 11.72 -2.73 -5.71
CA GLU A 76 13.01 -2.05 -5.90
C GLU A 76 12.81 -0.57 -6.19
N ALA A 77 13.54 0.30 -5.48
CA ALA A 77 13.59 1.73 -5.80
C ALA A 77 14.40 1.94 -7.08
N LYS A 78 13.77 2.44 -8.14
CA LYS A 78 14.45 2.75 -9.41
C LYS A 78 14.05 4.08 -9.99
N ARG A 79 15.00 4.72 -10.68
CA ARG A 79 14.80 6.01 -11.34
C ARG A 79 14.50 5.84 -12.83
N TYR A 80 13.30 6.24 -13.24
CA TYR A 80 12.89 6.25 -14.65
C TYR A 80 12.52 7.65 -15.11
N SER A 81 12.57 7.86 -16.43
CA SER A 81 12.10 9.11 -17.04
C SER A 81 10.58 9.11 -17.09
N VAL A 82 9.97 10.16 -16.56
CA VAL A 82 8.55 10.49 -16.75
C VAL A 82 8.47 11.54 -17.85
N ALA A 83 7.56 11.35 -18.81
CA ALA A 83 7.38 12.29 -19.91
C ALA A 83 6.99 13.67 -19.37
N GLY A 84 7.71 14.70 -19.84
CA GLY A 84 7.34 16.08 -19.55
C GLY A 84 6.09 16.47 -20.34
N GLY A 85 5.22 17.24 -19.71
CA GLY A 85 4.02 17.77 -20.35
C GLY A 85 4.27 19.10 -21.07
N ILE A 86 3.21 19.69 -21.58
CA ILE A 86 3.22 21.10 -22.00
C ILE A 86 2.80 21.93 -20.78
N ASP A 87 3.53 23.02 -20.52
CA ASP A 87 3.19 23.93 -19.43
C ASP A 87 2.02 24.87 -19.80
N SER A 88 1.57 25.66 -18.82
CA SER A 88 0.46 26.62 -19.02
C SER A 88 0.78 27.73 -20.02
N ALA A 89 2.05 27.93 -20.36
CA ALA A 89 2.52 28.91 -21.33
C ALA A 89 2.78 28.27 -22.72
N GLY A 90 2.50 26.97 -22.89
CA GLY A 90 2.64 26.26 -24.16
C GLY A 90 4.05 25.71 -24.44
N TYR A 91 4.98 25.78 -23.48
CA TYR A 91 6.33 25.25 -23.66
C TYR A 91 6.41 23.76 -23.29
N PHE A 92 7.19 23.01 -24.06
CA PHE A 92 7.47 21.61 -23.78
C PHE A 92 8.36 21.49 -22.55
N LYS A 93 7.86 20.87 -21.48
CA LYS A 93 8.68 20.53 -20.31
C LYS A 93 9.56 19.33 -20.67
N PRO A 94 10.86 19.37 -20.34
CA PRO A 94 11.71 18.20 -20.49
C PRO A 94 11.22 17.05 -19.60
N SER A 95 11.50 15.81 -20.01
CA SER A 95 11.27 14.66 -19.15
C SER A 95 12.07 14.78 -17.87
N VAL A 96 11.45 14.46 -16.73
CA VAL A 96 12.12 14.44 -15.42
C VAL A 96 12.38 13.02 -14.97
N LYS A 97 13.42 12.81 -14.18
CA LYS A 97 13.65 11.53 -13.50
C LYS A 97 12.82 11.51 -12.23
N ALA A 98 12.02 10.46 -12.05
CA ALA A 98 11.26 10.23 -10.82
C ALA A 98 11.63 8.87 -10.20
N ASP A 99 11.40 8.75 -8.90
CA ASP A 99 11.58 7.51 -8.15
C ASP A 99 10.32 6.64 -8.29
N PHE A 100 10.55 5.38 -8.67
CA PHE A 100 9.52 4.36 -8.87
C PHE A 100 9.69 3.21 -7.89
N CYS A 101 8.57 2.66 -7.44
CA CYS A 101 8.52 1.29 -6.95
C CYS A 101 8.43 0.33 -8.14
N ALA A 102 9.49 -0.44 -8.35
CA ALA A 102 9.53 -1.46 -9.39
C ALA A 102 9.25 -2.84 -8.79
N VAL A 103 8.20 -3.50 -9.30
CA VAL A 103 7.89 -4.90 -8.97
C VAL A 103 8.10 -5.78 -10.20
N ARG A 104 8.52 -7.03 -9.98
CA ARG A 104 8.83 -8.00 -11.02
C ARG A 104 8.04 -9.28 -10.81
N GLY A 105 7.66 -9.90 -11.91
CA GLY A 105 6.94 -11.17 -11.91
C GLY A 105 5.49 -11.01 -11.48
N ASP A 106 4.80 -12.15 -11.38
CA ASP A 106 3.36 -12.17 -11.18
C ASP A 106 2.96 -11.92 -9.72
N GLY A 107 3.83 -12.18 -8.73
CA GLY A 107 3.44 -12.09 -7.32
C GLY A 107 2.35 -13.11 -6.95
N ALA A 108 1.83 -13.02 -5.73
CA ALA A 108 0.73 -13.84 -5.26
C ALA A 108 -0.62 -13.17 -5.53
N LYS A 109 -1.55 -13.87 -6.17
CA LYS A 109 -2.90 -13.33 -6.44
C LYS A 109 -3.66 -13.16 -5.13
N LEU A 110 -4.36 -12.04 -5.00
CA LEU A 110 -5.26 -11.76 -3.88
C LEU A 110 -6.70 -11.64 -4.38
N GLU A 111 -7.65 -11.86 -3.47
CA GLU A 111 -9.08 -11.75 -3.76
C GLU A 111 -9.66 -10.44 -3.21
N VAL A 112 -10.68 -9.92 -3.88
CA VAL A 112 -11.45 -8.79 -3.36
C VAL A 112 -12.20 -9.24 -2.10
N GLY A 113 -12.22 -8.41 -1.06
CA GLY A 113 -12.82 -8.74 0.22
C GLY A 113 -11.84 -9.38 1.22
N THR A 114 -10.62 -9.75 0.80
CA THR A 114 -9.60 -10.24 1.76
C THR A 114 -9.32 -9.17 2.80
N LYS A 115 -9.39 -9.55 4.09
CA LYS A 115 -9.14 -8.64 5.21
C LYS A 115 -7.65 -8.47 5.45
N VAL A 116 -7.21 -7.22 5.48
CA VAL A 116 -5.80 -6.85 5.62
C VAL A 116 -5.62 -5.68 6.58
N GLU A 117 -4.45 -5.65 7.23
CA GLU A 117 -3.97 -4.50 7.99
C GLU A 117 -2.94 -3.76 7.15
N VAL A 118 -3.07 -2.44 7.00
CA VAL A 118 -2.07 -1.62 6.32
C VAL A 118 -0.95 -1.28 7.31
N LEU A 119 0.28 -1.66 6.98
CA LEU A 119 1.44 -1.50 7.86
C LEU A 119 2.23 -0.23 7.54
N GLU A 120 2.50 0.02 6.25
CA GLU A 120 3.28 1.16 5.79
C GLU A 120 2.96 1.51 4.33
N HIS A 121 3.26 2.75 3.94
CA HIS A 121 3.22 3.18 2.54
C HIS A 121 4.64 3.38 2.03
N ALA A 122 4.90 2.93 0.80
CA ALA A 122 6.17 3.19 0.15
C ALA A 122 6.31 4.68 -0.17
N ALA A 123 7.55 5.18 -0.14
CA ALA A 123 7.84 6.60 -0.43
C ALA A 123 7.72 6.97 -1.93
N CYS A 124 7.54 5.98 -2.81
CA CYS A 124 7.42 6.21 -4.25
C CYS A 124 6.05 6.79 -4.61
N LEU A 125 6.05 7.76 -5.53
CA LEU A 125 4.82 8.32 -6.12
C LEU A 125 4.43 7.65 -7.44
N TYR A 126 5.33 6.82 -7.97
CA TYR A 126 5.15 6.09 -9.21
C TYR A 126 5.46 4.62 -9.00
N SER A 127 4.79 3.77 -9.78
CA SER A 127 5.00 2.33 -9.77
C SER A 127 5.14 1.78 -11.18
N ILE A 128 5.94 0.73 -11.33
CA ILE A 128 6.12 0.02 -12.60
C ILE A 128 6.06 -1.49 -12.33
N HIS A 129 5.28 -2.19 -13.15
CA HIS A 129 5.18 -3.64 -13.10
C HIS A 129 5.88 -4.27 -14.31
N PHE A 130 6.93 -5.02 -14.05
CA PHE A 130 7.66 -5.77 -15.06
C PHE A 130 7.08 -7.18 -15.17
N ILE A 131 6.35 -7.42 -16.26
CA ILE A 131 5.87 -8.73 -16.69
C ILE A 131 6.70 -9.16 -17.90
N GLU A 132 7.18 -10.40 -17.90
CA GLU A 132 7.97 -10.95 -19.00
C GLU A 132 7.18 -10.94 -20.32
N GLY A 133 7.82 -10.50 -21.41
CA GLY A 133 7.19 -10.41 -22.73
C GLY A 133 6.20 -9.25 -22.90
N GLN A 134 5.98 -8.41 -21.89
CA GLN A 134 5.07 -7.26 -21.97
C GLN A 134 5.80 -5.93 -21.79
N LYS A 135 5.24 -4.86 -22.37
CA LYS A 135 5.69 -3.50 -22.09
C LYS A 135 5.30 -3.14 -20.66
N ALA A 136 6.28 -2.83 -19.81
CA ALA A 136 6.05 -2.46 -18.42
C ALA A 136 5.34 -1.09 -18.31
N PRO A 137 4.06 -1.04 -17.93
CA PRO A 137 3.33 0.21 -17.80
C PRO A 137 3.79 0.99 -16.57
N GLN A 138 3.85 2.31 -16.71
CA GLN A 138 4.14 3.24 -15.62
C GLN A 138 2.83 3.79 -15.07
N TYR A 139 2.68 3.74 -13.75
CA TYR A 139 1.49 4.23 -13.05
C TYR A 139 1.90 5.31 -12.05
N MET A 140 1.12 6.39 -11.96
CA MET A 140 1.30 7.43 -10.93
C MET A 140 0.58 7.02 -9.65
N ILE A 141 1.06 5.93 -9.04
CA ILE A 141 0.55 5.38 -7.79
C ILE A 141 1.72 4.90 -6.93
N GLY A 142 1.52 4.90 -5.62
CA GLY A 142 2.42 4.25 -4.67
C GLY A 142 2.09 2.77 -4.44
N MET A 143 2.81 2.20 -3.48
CA MET A 143 2.57 0.87 -2.94
C MET A 143 2.30 0.93 -1.44
N SER A 144 1.51 -0.01 -0.95
CA SER A 144 1.22 -0.15 0.47
C SER A 144 1.64 -1.55 0.93
N LYS A 145 2.32 -1.64 2.06
CA LYS A 145 2.58 -2.91 2.71
C LYS A 145 1.39 -3.29 3.56
N ILE A 146 0.98 -4.53 3.42
CA ILE A 146 -0.17 -5.09 4.09
C ILE A 146 0.21 -6.37 4.82
N LYS A 147 -0.61 -6.73 5.81
CA LYS A 147 -0.64 -8.04 6.45
C LYS A 147 -2.02 -8.66 6.27
N ILE A 148 -2.10 -9.87 5.73
CA ILE A 148 -3.36 -10.60 5.63
C ILE A 148 -3.77 -11.04 7.04
N VAL A 149 -5.01 -10.73 7.44
CA VAL A 149 -5.50 -11.02 8.80
C VAL A 149 -5.60 -12.52 9.06
N GLU A 150 -6.05 -13.29 8.07
CA GLU A 150 -6.26 -14.73 8.20
C GLU A 150 -4.95 -15.53 8.24
N THR A 151 -4.04 -15.27 7.29
CA THR A 151 -2.79 -16.05 7.14
C THR A 151 -1.60 -15.45 7.88
N GLY A 152 -1.64 -14.15 8.19
CA GLY A 152 -0.51 -13.41 8.74
C GLY A 152 0.59 -13.07 7.72
N GLU A 153 0.40 -13.42 6.45
CA GLU A 153 1.35 -13.12 5.38
C GLU A 153 1.49 -11.61 5.16
N VAL A 154 2.72 -11.16 4.89
CA VAL A 154 3.06 -9.76 4.73
C VAL A 154 3.63 -9.53 3.33
N GLY A 155 3.16 -8.49 2.66
CA GLY A 155 3.66 -8.12 1.34
C GLY A 155 3.17 -6.76 0.90
N TRP A 156 3.52 -6.39 -0.32
CA TRP A 156 3.24 -5.11 -0.93
C TRP A 156 2.17 -5.25 -2.00
N VAL A 157 1.24 -4.31 -2.01
CA VAL A 157 0.19 -4.18 -3.03
C VAL A 157 0.22 -2.77 -3.61
N PHE A 158 -0.39 -2.57 -4.77
CA PHE A 158 -0.66 -1.21 -5.25
C PHE A 158 -1.62 -0.49 -4.30
N SER A 159 -1.30 0.74 -3.90
CA SER A 159 -2.09 1.48 -2.91
C SER A 159 -3.58 1.63 -3.25
N PRO A 160 -4.03 1.73 -4.52
CA PRO A 160 -5.45 1.65 -4.87
C PRO A 160 -6.21 0.42 -4.37
N ALA A 161 -5.53 -0.69 -4.02
CA ALA A 161 -6.19 -1.88 -3.49
C ALA A 161 -6.65 -1.71 -2.03
N VAL A 162 -6.08 -0.74 -1.32
CA VAL A 162 -6.34 -0.47 0.11
C VAL A 162 -6.86 0.94 0.37
N ASN A 163 -6.62 1.86 -0.57
CA ASN A 163 -7.19 3.19 -0.54
C ASN A 163 -8.58 3.09 -1.16
N LYS A 164 -9.63 3.31 -0.37
CA LYS A 164 -10.95 3.55 -0.94
C LYS A 164 -10.86 4.81 -1.80
N PHE A 165 -10.89 4.67 -3.12
CA PHE A 165 -11.40 5.72 -3.98
C PHE A 165 -12.91 5.76 -3.74
N GLU A 166 -13.33 6.30 -2.60
CA GLU A 166 -14.70 6.75 -2.49
C GLU A 166 -14.83 7.89 -3.51
N ASP A 167 -15.54 7.60 -4.60
CA ASP A 167 -16.11 8.63 -5.47
C ASP A 167 -16.85 9.57 -4.52
N SER A 168 -16.25 10.71 -4.19
CA SER A 168 -16.91 11.76 -3.44
C SER A 168 -18.13 12.16 -4.27
N PRO A 169 -19.37 11.93 -3.80
CA PRO A 169 -20.50 12.58 -4.44
C PRO A 169 -20.37 14.08 -4.13
N GLU A 170 -20.06 14.87 -5.15
CA GLU A 170 -20.29 16.33 -5.11
C GLU A 170 -21.77 16.64 -4.92
#